data_AF-A0A7W1KQE2-F1
#
_entry.id   AF-A0A7W1KQE2-F1
#
_cell.length_a   1.000
_cell.length_b   1.000
_cell.length_c   1.000
_cell.angle_alpha   90.00
_cell.angle_beta   90.00
_cell.angle_gamma   90.00
#
_symmetry.space_group_name_H-M   'P 1'
#
loop_
_entity.id
_entity.type
_entity.pdbx_description
1 polymer ?
#
loop_
_entity_poly.entity_id
_entity_poly.type
_entity_poly.pdbx_seq_one_letter_code
_entity_poly.pdbx_strand_id
1 'polypeptide(L)'
;IVDVVWATRDPAAYNLKLEGLVRYGASPRATIYLALAARAHAFLNGRGYVTPQDIKSIGHDVLRHRVIVSYEAEAETISSETIIERIFAGLPVP
;
A
#
# COMPACT_ATOMS: atom_id res chain seq x y z
N ILE A 1 8.72 2.43 -1.58
CA ILE A 1 8.16 1.19 -0.96
C ILE A 1 7.99 1.35 0.55
N VAL A 2 9.04 1.72 1.28
CA VAL A 2 8.98 1.93 2.73
C VAL A 2 7.88 2.94 3.10
N ASP A 3 7.79 4.05 2.37
CA ASP A 3 6.73 5.05 2.57
C ASP A 3 5.32 4.52 2.35
N VAL A 4 5.13 3.60 1.40
CA VAL A 4 3.81 2.96 1.18
C VAL A 4 3.40 2.17 2.42
N VAL A 5 4.34 1.45 3.03
CA VAL A 5 4.07 0.67 4.25
C VAL A 5 3.86 1.58 5.45
N TRP A 6 4.67 2.62 5.62
CA TRP A 6 4.50 3.58 6.70
C TRP A 6 3.21 4.40 6.57
N ALA A 7 2.80 4.78 5.37
CA ALA A 7 1.52 5.45 5.12
C ALA A 7 0.31 4.62 5.55
N THR A 8 0.41 3.28 5.60
CA THR A 8 -0.65 2.44 6.19
C THR A 8 -0.69 2.49 7.72
N ARG A 9 0.40 2.91 8.37
CA ARG A 9 0.56 2.91 9.84
C ARG A 9 0.36 4.29 10.44
N ASP A 10 0.87 5.32 9.76
CA ASP A 10 0.76 6.72 10.12
C ASP A 10 0.41 7.54 8.86
N PRO A 11 -0.87 7.58 8.45
CA PRO A 11 -1.27 8.32 7.26
C PRO A 11 -1.08 9.84 7.39
N ALA A 12 -1.16 10.38 8.62
CA ALA A 12 -1.07 11.80 8.89
C ALA A 12 0.33 12.36 8.54
N ALA A 13 1.39 11.60 8.81
CA ALA A 13 2.76 11.94 8.40
C ALA A 13 2.93 12.12 6.89
N TYR A 14 2.03 11.56 6.07
CA TYR A 14 2.03 11.66 4.61
C TYR A 14 0.92 12.58 4.07
N ASN A 15 0.29 13.40 4.92
CA ASN A 15 -0.85 14.27 4.56
C ASN A 15 -2.04 13.50 3.95
N LEU A 16 -2.23 12.23 4.32
CA LEU A 16 -3.34 11.41 3.87
C LEU A 16 -4.50 11.49 4.87
N LYS A 17 -5.68 11.89 4.39
CA LYS A 17 -6.92 11.93 5.19
C LYS A 17 -7.50 10.52 5.37
N LEU A 18 -6.82 9.72 6.18
CA LEU A 18 -7.18 8.33 6.53
C LEU A 18 -7.18 8.08 8.04
N GLU A 19 -7.16 9.16 8.83
CA GLU A 19 -7.17 9.12 10.29
C GLU A 19 -8.41 8.40 10.80
N GLY A 20 -8.21 7.47 11.74
CA GLY A 20 -9.30 6.68 12.30
C GLY A 20 -9.88 5.61 11.36
N LEU A 21 -9.41 5.49 10.11
CA LEU A 21 -9.90 4.46 9.16
C LEU A 21 -9.09 3.17 9.20
N VAL A 22 -7.83 3.24 9.66
CA VAL A 22 -6.95 2.07 9.78
C VAL A 22 -6.80 1.69 11.25
N ARG A 23 -7.20 0.48 11.60
CA ARG A 23 -6.99 -0.10 12.93
C ARG A 23 -5.57 -0.65 13.08
N TYR A 24 -5.09 -1.36 12.06
CA TYR A 24 -3.71 -1.86 12.00
C TYR A 24 -3.14 -1.76 10.57
N GLY A 25 -2.03 -1.04 10.44
CA GLY A 25 -1.28 -0.94 9.20
C GLY A 25 -0.40 -2.17 8.92
N ALA A 26 0.13 -2.23 7.70
CA ALA A 26 0.98 -3.31 7.26
C ALA A 26 2.28 -3.40 8.09
N SER A 27 2.79 -4.62 8.26
CA SER A 27 4.05 -4.88 8.96
C SER A 27 5.26 -4.71 8.03
N PRO A 28 6.51 -4.62 8.56
CA PRO A 28 7.71 -4.54 7.73
C PRO A 28 7.86 -5.69 6.72
N ARG A 29 7.19 -6.83 6.93
CA ARG A 29 7.12 -7.93 5.96
C ARG A 29 6.52 -7.47 4.62
N ALA A 30 5.57 -6.54 4.63
CA ALA A 30 4.99 -5.99 3.40
C ALA A 30 6.06 -5.32 2.52
N THR A 31 7.02 -4.62 3.11
CA THR A 31 8.15 -4.01 2.37
C THR A 31 8.93 -5.06 1.58
N ILE A 32 9.22 -6.21 2.22
CA ILE A 32 9.96 -7.32 1.60
C ILE A 32 9.18 -7.90 0.42
N TYR A 33 7.88 -8.19 0.63
CA TYR A 33 7.05 -8.78 -0.42
C TYR A 33 6.73 -7.80 -1.56
N LEU A 34 6.55 -6.51 -1.27
CA LEU A 34 6.40 -5.48 -2.31
C LEU A 34 7.67 -5.41 -3.19
N ALA A 35 8.86 -5.41 -2.58
CA ALA A 35 10.11 -5.36 -3.34
C ALA A 35 10.34 -6.64 -4.16
N LEU A 36 10.09 -7.81 -3.59
CA LEU A 36 10.26 -9.10 -4.27
C LEU A 36 9.26 -9.26 -5.43
N ALA A 37 7.98 -8.98 -5.17
CA ALA A 37 6.93 -9.08 -6.19
C ALA A 37 7.12 -8.05 -7.30
N ALA A 38 7.52 -6.81 -6.99
CA ALA A 38 7.78 -5.80 -8.02
C ALA A 38 8.97 -6.19 -8.93
N ARG A 39 10.02 -6.81 -8.37
CA ARG A 39 11.13 -7.35 -9.17
C ARG A 39 10.69 -8.50 -10.06
N ALA A 40 9.90 -9.43 -9.52
CA ALA A 40 9.36 -10.54 -10.32
C ALA A 40 8.45 -10.01 -11.44
N HIS A 41 7.59 -9.04 -11.13
CA HIS A 41 6.70 -8.41 -12.11
C HIS A 41 7.50 -7.70 -13.21
N ALA A 42 8.54 -6.92 -12.86
CA ALA A 42 9.41 -6.29 -13.85
C ALA A 42 10.12 -7.32 -14.74
N PHE A 43 10.64 -8.40 -14.15
CA PHE A 43 11.32 -9.47 -14.86
C PHE A 43 10.40 -10.21 -15.84
N LEU A 44 9.19 -10.55 -15.42
CA LEU A 44 8.16 -11.17 -16.29
C LEU A 44 7.77 -10.25 -17.46
N ASN A 45 7.89 -8.94 -17.28
CA ASN A 45 7.69 -7.94 -18.34
C ASN A 45 8.96 -7.64 -19.15
N GLY A 46 10.00 -8.47 -19.05
CA GLY A 46 11.24 -8.34 -19.83
C GLY A 46 12.15 -7.18 -19.41
N ARG A 47 11.91 -6.56 -18.24
CA ARG A 47 12.71 -5.44 -17.73
C ARG A 47 13.67 -5.89 -16.63
N GLY A 48 14.91 -5.40 -16.69
CA GLY A 48 15.94 -5.62 -15.67
C GLY A 48 15.88 -4.67 -14.47
N TYR A 49 14.89 -3.77 -14.42
CA TYR A 49 14.73 -2.75 -13.38
C TYR A 49 13.26 -2.57 -13.02
N VAL A 50 13.02 -2.22 -11.76
CA VAL A 50 11.68 -1.96 -11.22
C VAL A 50 11.27 -0.52 -11.50
N THR A 51 10.05 -0.31 -11.96
CA THR A 51 9.43 1.02 -12.05
C THR A 51 8.38 1.21 -10.96
N PRO A 52 7.99 2.45 -10.64
CA PRO A 52 6.91 2.70 -9.70
C PRO A 52 5.58 2.02 -10.08
N GLN A 53 5.34 1.84 -11.38
CA GLN A 53 4.16 1.15 -11.86
C GLN A 53 4.14 -0.34 -11.44
N ASP A 54 5.29 -1.01 -11.41
CA ASP A 54 5.37 -2.41 -10.94
C ASP A 54 4.88 -2.54 -9.51
N ILE A 55 5.28 -1.58 -8.64
CA ILE A 55 4.89 -1.55 -7.23
C ILE A 55 3.39 -1.29 -7.09
N LYS A 56 2.84 -0.37 -7.89
CA LYS A 56 1.38 -0.09 -7.90
C LYS A 56 0.60 -1.32 -8.36
N SER A 57 1.05 -1.98 -9.41
CA SER A 57 0.40 -3.18 -9.97
C SER A 57 0.31 -4.32 -8.95
N ILE A 58 1.36 -4.60 -8.18
CA ILE A 58 1.36 -5.66 -7.16
C ILE A 58 0.86 -5.19 -5.78
N GLY A 59 0.55 -3.90 -5.64
CA GLY A 59 0.28 -3.25 -4.36
C GLY A 59 -0.92 -3.86 -3.64
N HIS A 60 -2.01 -4.09 -4.38
CA HIS A 60 -3.21 -4.72 -3.84
C HIS A 60 -2.98 -6.16 -3.39
N ASP A 61 -2.24 -6.96 -4.17
CA ASP A 61 -1.98 -8.37 -3.85
C ASP A 61 -1.22 -8.51 -2.52
N VAL A 62 -0.28 -7.61 -2.28
CA VAL A 62 0.52 -7.63 -1.04
C VAL A 62 -0.24 -7.00 0.13
N LEU A 63 -0.96 -5.90 -0.06
CA LEU A 63 -1.45 -5.07 1.05
C LEU A 63 -2.89 -5.37 1.49
N ARG A 64 -3.79 -5.88 0.62
CA ARG A 64 -5.24 -5.99 0.91
C ARG A 64 -5.60 -6.76 2.18
N HIS A 65 -4.79 -7.77 2.50
CA HIS A 65 -4.96 -8.67 3.66
C HIS A 65 -4.03 -8.29 4.83
N ARG A 66 -3.32 -7.17 4.71
CA ARG A 66 -2.34 -6.68 5.71
C ARG A 66 -2.74 -5.34 6.32
N VAL A 67 -3.77 -4.69 5.79
CA VAL A 67 -4.36 -3.46 6.32
C VAL A 67 -5.69 -3.84 6.93
N ILE A 68 -5.81 -3.71 8.25
CA ILE A 68 -7.06 -3.95 8.99
C ILE A 68 -7.77 -2.61 9.16
N VAL A 69 -8.99 -2.54 8.65
CA VAL A 69 -9.85 -1.36 8.75
C VAL A 69 -10.41 -1.20 10.17
N SER A 70 -10.76 0.03 10.54
CA SER A 70 -11.42 0.33 11.79
C SER A 70 -12.93 0.03 11.74
N TYR A 71 -13.60 0.15 12.88
CA TYR A 71 -15.05 -0.06 12.94
C TYR A 71 -15.79 1.07 12.22
N GLU A 72 -15.26 2.29 12.33
CA GLU A 72 -15.73 3.49 11.66
C GLU A 72 -15.63 3.32 10.14
N ALA A 73 -14.49 2.80 9.65
CA ALA A 73 -14.32 2.50 8.24
C ALA A 73 -15.30 1.42 7.74
N GLU A 74 -15.55 0.37 8.52
CA GLU A 74 -16.57 -0.63 8.19
C GLU A 74 -17.98 -0.03 8.11
N ALA A 75 -18.34 0.84 9.07
CA ALA A 75 -19.63 1.53 9.09
C ALA A 75 -19.80 2.46 7.86
N GLU A 76 -18.72 3.07 7.39
CA GLU A 76 -18.68 3.89 6.17
C GLU A 76 -18.52 3.07 4.88
N THR A 77 -18.50 1.73 4.96
CA THR A 77 -18.26 0.82 3.80
C THR A 77 -16.91 1.09 3.10
N ILE A 78 -15.91 1.53 3.86
CA ILE A 78 -14.54 1.74 3.38
C ILE A 78 -13.74 0.45 3.57
N SER A 79 -13.35 -0.17 2.46
CA SER A 79 -12.55 -1.39 2.45
C SER A 79 -11.05 -1.10 2.56
N SER A 80 -10.26 -2.13 2.87
CA SER A 80 -8.80 -2.05 2.80
C SER A 80 -8.31 -1.70 1.39
N GLU A 81 -9.01 -2.14 0.34
CA GLU A 81 -8.71 -1.79 -1.05
C GLU A 81 -8.82 -0.29 -1.28
N THR A 82 -9.92 0.33 -0.84
CA THR A 82 -10.14 1.79 -0.94
C THR A 82 -9.05 2.58 -0.23
N ILE A 83 -8.60 2.10 0.95
CA ILE A 83 -7.51 2.73 1.69
C ILE A 83 -6.19 2.63 0.90
N ILE A 84 -5.90 1.45 0.34
CA ILE A 84 -4.68 1.22 -0.46
C ILE A 84 -4.66 2.11 -1.70
N GLU A 85 -5.78 2.27 -2.40
CA GLU A 85 -5.92 3.18 -3.54
C GLU A 85 -5.60 4.63 -3.14
N ARG A 86 -6.18 5.11 -2.02
CA ARG A 86 -5.93 6.46 -1.51
C ARG A 86 -4.46 6.67 -1.14
N ILE A 87 -3.80 5.67 -0.57
CA ILE A 87 -2.36 5.71 -0.27
C ILE A 87 -1.54 5.84 -1.56
N PHE A 88 -1.79 4.99 -2.56
CA PHE A 88 -1.05 5.05 -3.83
C PHE A 88 -1.32 6.32 -4.65
N ALA A 89 -2.49 6.93 -4.49
CA ALA A 89 -2.86 8.19 -5.12
C ALA A 89 -2.22 9.41 -4.44
N GLY A 90 -2.06 9.36 -3.10
CA GLY A 90 -1.55 10.50 -2.34
C GLY A 90 -0.04 10.53 -2.12
N LEU A 91 0.67 9.41 -2.34
CA LEU A 91 2.13 9.39 -2.23
C LEU A 91 2.82 9.87 -3.52
N PRO A 92 3.85 10.72 -3.41
CA PRO A 92 4.64 11.13 -4.57
C PRO A 92 5.40 9.93 -5.15
N VAL A 93 5.47 9.89 -6.47
CA VAL A 93 6.27 8.90 -7.20
C VAL A 93 7.63 9.53 -7.51
N PRO A 94 8.74 8.97 -7.00
CA PRO A 94 10.09 9.41 -7.34
C PRO A 94 10.52 8.95 -8.75
#